data_AF-A0A3D1S2J9-F1
#
_entry.id   AF-A0A3D1S2J9-F1
#
_cell.length_a   1.000
_cell.length_b   1.000
_cell.length_c   1.000
_cell.angle_alpha   90.00
_cell.angle_beta   90.00
_cell.angle_gamma   90.00
#
_symmetry.space_group_name_H-M   'P 1'
#
loop_
_entity.id
_entity.type
_entity.pdbx_description
1 polymer ?
#
loop_
_entity_poly.entity_id
_entity_poly.type
_entity_poly.pdbx_seq_one_letter_code
_entity_poly.pdbx_strand_id
1 'polypeptide(L)'
;MFGFTVHNIHKNIHKKQNPVDPNWQKELANSFNSPETLLAYLGFDVKAHTKDNQARNLFAVRVPRFFADLMAKNDLNDPLLKQVMPVADEFVVDPDFSTDPLEEQQ
;
A
#
# COMPACT_ATOMS: atom_id res chain seq x y z
N MET A 1 -60.60 40.82 -4.96
CA MET A 1 -59.43 41.34 -4.24
C MET A 1 -58.57 40.16 -3.86
N PHE A 2 -57.48 39.95 -4.63
CA PHE A 2 -56.24 39.16 -4.43
C PHE A 2 -56.37 37.72 -3.85
N GLY A 3 -55.98 36.62 -4.52
CA GLY A 3 -54.80 36.41 -5.35
C GLY A 3 -53.59 36.11 -4.47
N PHE A 4 -53.19 34.84 -4.36
CA PHE A 4 -51.82 34.33 -4.54
C PHE A 4 -51.68 32.88 -4.05
N THR A 5 -51.38 31.99 -5.00
CA THR A 5 -50.79 30.67 -4.80
C THR A 5 -49.46 30.81 -4.06
N VAL A 6 -49.35 30.26 -2.84
CA VAL A 6 -48.05 30.13 -2.18
C VAL A 6 -47.39 28.84 -2.66
N HIS A 7 -46.26 29.07 -3.34
CA HIS A 7 -45.42 28.10 -4.01
C HIS A 7 -44.67 27.18 -3.03
N ASN A 8 -44.58 25.91 -3.39
CA ASN A 8 -43.39 25.04 -3.32
C ASN A 8 -42.24 25.45 -2.36
N ILE A 9 -42.21 24.89 -1.14
CA ILE A 9 -40.99 24.91 -0.29
C ILE A 9 -40.84 23.59 0.48
N HIS A 10 -40.44 22.54 -0.21
CA HIS A 10 -39.52 21.56 0.38
C HIS A 10 -38.57 21.12 -0.72
N LYS A 11 -37.54 21.94 -0.97
CA LYS A 11 -36.34 21.47 -1.68
C LYS A 11 -35.80 20.31 -0.83
N ASN A 12 -35.93 19.08 -1.32
CA ASN A 12 -35.27 17.92 -0.73
C ASN A 12 -33.77 18.18 -0.76
N ILE A 13 -33.21 18.57 0.39
CA ILE A 13 -31.77 18.70 0.63
C ILE A 13 -31.22 17.27 0.82
N HIS A 14 -31.32 16.45 -0.21
CA HIS A 14 -30.39 15.34 -0.35
C HIS A 14 -29.18 15.92 -1.04
N LYS A 15 -28.31 16.61 -0.27
CA LYS A 15 -26.90 16.63 -0.62
C LYS A 15 -26.51 15.15 -0.68
N LYS A 16 -26.41 14.60 -1.90
CA LYS A 16 -25.63 13.38 -2.11
C LYS A 16 -24.28 13.71 -1.50
N GLN A 17 -23.99 13.13 -0.34
CA GLN A 17 -22.62 13.11 0.13
C GLN A 17 -21.87 12.41 -1.00
N ASN A 18 -20.98 13.14 -1.68
CA ASN A 18 -19.99 12.46 -2.49
C ASN A 18 -19.39 11.41 -1.55
N PRO A 19 -19.35 10.12 -1.92
CA PRO A 19 -18.53 9.20 -1.16
C PRO A 19 -17.15 9.85 -1.20
N VAL A 20 -16.70 10.34 -0.04
CA VAL A 20 -15.31 10.72 0.14
C VAL A 20 -14.62 9.41 -0.18
N ASP A 21 -13.98 9.33 -1.34
CA ASP A 21 -13.20 8.17 -1.74
C ASP A 21 -12.37 7.79 -0.50
N PRO A 22 -12.63 6.64 0.12
CA PRO A 22 -12.16 6.44 1.47
C PRO A 22 -10.63 6.47 1.40
N ASN A 23 -10.03 7.37 2.17
CA ASN A 23 -8.63 7.78 2.07
C ASN A 23 -7.67 6.57 1.92
N TRP A 24 -8.00 5.43 2.51
CA TRP A 24 -7.26 4.18 2.41
C TRP A 24 -7.21 3.57 0.99
N GLN A 25 -8.28 3.65 0.19
CA GLN A 25 -8.27 3.16 -1.20
C GLN A 25 -7.29 3.95 -2.05
N LYS A 26 -7.23 5.26 -1.83
CA LYS A 26 -6.27 6.13 -2.49
C LYS A 26 -4.84 5.85 -2.03
N GLU A 27 -4.60 5.62 -0.74
CA GLU A 27 -3.28 5.21 -0.23
C GLU A 27 -2.82 3.87 -0.83
N LEU A 28 -3.71 2.89 -0.93
CA LEU A 28 -3.42 1.62 -1.59
C LEU A 28 -3.13 1.84 -3.09
N ALA A 29 -3.95 2.61 -3.80
CA ALA A 29 -3.73 2.88 -5.22
C ALA A 29 -2.37 3.54 -5.50
N ASN A 30 -1.88 4.38 -4.58
CA ASN A 30 -0.60 5.08 -4.70
C ASN A 30 0.57 4.37 -4.00
N SER A 31 0.39 3.12 -3.57
CA SER A 31 1.45 2.35 -2.91
C SER A 31 2.58 2.00 -3.89
N PHE A 32 3.79 1.85 -3.35
CA PHE A 32 4.91 1.26 -4.08
C PHE A 32 4.65 -0.22 -4.32
N ASN A 33 4.79 -0.65 -5.56
CA ASN A 33 4.46 -2.01 -6.01
C ASN A 33 5.71 -2.83 -6.37
N SER A 34 6.89 -2.24 -6.21
CA SER A 34 8.16 -2.89 -6.51
C SER A 34 9.29 -2.34 -5.64
N PRO A 35 10.27 -3.17 -5.27
CA PRO A 35 11.47 -2.71 -4.56
C PRO A 35 12.19 -1.56 -5.24
N GLU A 36 12.29 -1.52 -6.58
CA GLU A 36 13.02 -0.45 -7.27
C GLU A 36 12.36 0.90 -7.10
N THR A 37 11.02 0.95 -7.20
CA THR A 37 10.29 2.21 -7.03
C THR A 37 10.41 2.73 -5.61
N LEU A 38 10.40 1.82 -4.62
CA LEU A 38 10.65 2.17 -3.21
C LEU A 38 12.10 2.63 -2.98
N LEU A 39 13.09 1.87 -3.46
CA LEU A 39 14.51 2.21 -3.29
C LEU A 39 14.87 3.52 -3.99
N ALA A 40 14.35 3.76 -5.20
CA ALA A 40 14.51 5.04 -5.88
C ALA A 40 13.89 6.18 -5.06
N TYR A 41 12.72 5.96 -4.46
CA TYR A 41 12.07 6.93 -3.58
C TYR A 41 12.84 7.23 -2.29
N LEU A 42 13.59 6.24 -1.80
CA LEU A 42 14.46 6.38 -0.63
C LEU A 42 15.85 6.94 -0.97
N GLY A 43 16.15 7.17 -2.25
CA GLY A 43 17.37 7.82 -2.72
C GLY A 43 18.53 6.87 -3.05
N PHE A 44 18.26 5.57 -3.19
CA PHE A 44 19.29 4.58 -3.53
C PHE A 44 19.57 4.54 -5.04
N ASP A 45 20.79 4.14 -5.41
CA ASP A 45 21.07 3.67 -6.76
C ASP A 45 20.47 2.26 -6.95
N VAL A 46 19.33 2.22 -7.63
CA VAL A 46 18.61 0.99 -7.92
C VAL A 46 19.53 -0.09 -8.51
N LYS A 47 20.47 0.26 -9.40
CA LYS A 47 21.33 -0.74 -10.08
C LYS A 47 22.33 -1.41 -9.12
N ALA A 48 22.74 -0.71 -8.07
CA ALA A 48 23.61 -1.28 -7.05
C ALA A 48 22.89 -2.28 -6.14
N HIS A 49 21.56 -2.15 -6.01
CA HIS A 49 20.75 -2.88 -5.02
C HIS A 49 19.71 -3.83 -5.63
N THR A 50 19.73 -4.06 -6.94
CA THR A 50 18.75 -4.92 -7.65
C THR A 50 19.35 -6.18 -8.28
N LYS A 51 20.62 -6.51 -7.99
CA LYS A 51 21.29 -7.63 -8.66
C LYS A 51 20.74 -9.01 -8.29
N ASP A 52 20.03 -9.15 -7.16
CA ASP A 52 19.59 -10.45 -6.63
C ASP A 52 18.06 -10.64 -6.65
N ASN A 53 17.43 -10.29 -7.78
CA ASN A 53 15.97 -10.26 -7.94
C ASN A 53 15.26 -11.63 -8.03
N GLN A 54 15.93 -12.77 -7.78
CA GLN A 54 15.18 -14.03 -7.59
C GLN A 54 14.29 -13.93 -6.35
N ALA A 55 14.72 -13.12 -5.37
CA ALA A 55 14.01 -12.94 -4.11
C ALA A 55 12.61 -12.29 -4.24
N ARG A 56 12.32 -11.70 -5.39
CA ARG A 56 11.12 -10.87 -5.61
C ARG A 56 9.92 -11.62 -6.14
N ASN A 57 10.11 -12.89 -6.49
CA ASN A 57 9.04 -13.71 -7.01
C ASN A 57 8.17 -14.32 -5.89
N LEU A 58 8.67 -14.41 -4.65
CA LEU A 58 7.89 -15.00 -3.54
C LEU A 58 6.81 -14.05 -3.02
N PHE A 59 7.13 -12.76 -2.86
CA PHE A 59 6.18 -11.80 -2.28
C PHE A 59 6.11 -10.50 -3.08
N ALA A 60 4.89 -10.14 -3.47
CA ALA A 60 4.62 -8.84 -4.06
C ALA A 60 4.79 -7.74 -3.00
N VAL A 61 5.61 -6.73 -3.29
CA VAL A 61 5.76 -5.56 -2.43
C VAL A 61 4.54 -4.66 -2.58
N ARG A 62 3.96 -4.24 -1.44
CA ARG A 62 2.91 -3.22 -1.41
C ARG A 62 3.09 -2.30 -0.21
N VAL A 63 3.74 -1.17 -0.43
CA VAL A 63 4.11 -0.24 0.64
C VAL A 63 3.40 1.10 0.45
N PRO A 64 2.47 1.48 1.34
CA PRO A 64 1.85 2.80 1.30
C PRO A 64 2.87 3.93 1.41
N ARG A 65 2.60 5.05 0.74
CA ARG A 65 3.54 6.17 0.68
C ARG A 65 3.86 6.73 2.06
N PHE A 66 2.84 6.87 2.91
CA PHE A 66 3.01 7.29 4.30
C PHE A 66 3.98 6.39 5.08
N PHE A 67 3.94 5.07 4.86
CA PHE A 67 4.85 4.14 5.54
C PHE A 67 6.30 4.33 5.07
N ALA A 68 6.51 4.52 3.76
CA ALA A 68 7.82 4.83 3.20
C ALA A 68 8.36 6.20 3.64
N ASP A 69 7.49 7.14 4.00
CA ASP A 69 7.89 8.46 4.52
C ASP A 69 8.47 8.38 5.94
N LEU A 70 8.23 7.28 6.67
CA LEU A 70 8.82 7.03 7.99
C LEU A 70 10.23 6.44 7.90
N MET A 71 10.65 5.97 6.72
CA MET A 71 11.96 5.34 6.53
C MET A 71 13.08 6.37 6.39
N ALA A 72 14.23 6.06 6.97
CA ALA A 72 15.45 6.81 6.74
C ALA A 72 15.87 6.72 5.25
N LYS A 73 16.22 7.87 4.66
CA LYS A 73 16.71 7.94 3.28
C LYS A 73 18.12 7.38 3.21
N ASN A 74 18.40 6.62 2.15
CA ASN A 74 19.70 6.00 1.89
C ASN A 74 20.26 5.15 3.05
N ASP A 75 19.39 4.53 3.86
CA ASP A 75 19.78 3.59 4.92
C ASP A 75 19.17 2.20 4.70
N LEU A 76 19.98 1.24 4.27
CA LEU A 76 19.54 -0.16 4.11
C LEU A 76 19.30 -0.86 5.46
N ASN A 77 19.80 -0.29 6.55
CA ASN A 77 19.61 -0.83 7.89
C ASN A 77 18.35 -0.32 8.58
N ASP A 78 17.62 0.58 7.94
CA ASP A 78 16.34 1.07 8.44
C ASP A 78 15.40 -0.12 8.77
N PRO A 79 14.85 -0.18 10.00
CA PRO A 79 14.07 -1.31 10.43
C PRO A 79 12.74 -1.44 9.69
N LEU A 80 12.13 -0.33 9.23
CA LEU A 80 10.89 -0.37 8.45
C LEU A 80 11.17 -0.85 7.03
N LEU A 81 12.31 -0.47 6.45
CA LEU A 81 12.74 -0.99 5.15
C LEU A 81 12.99 -2.50 5.20
N LYS A 82 13.65 -3.00 6.25
CA LYS A 82 13.88 -4.44 6.45
C LYS A 82 12.60 -5.27 6.58
N GLN A 83 11.51 -4.68 7.05
CA GLN A 83 10.22 -5.37 7.17
C GLN A 83 9.53 -5.60 5.82
N VAL A 84 9.85 -4.80 4.81
CA VAL A 84 9.13 -4.80 3.51
C VAL A 84 9.99 -5.24 2.34
N MET A 85 11.31 -5.25 2.50
CA MET A 85 12.25 -5.67 1.47
C MET A 85 12.41 -7.19 1.49
N PRO A 86 12.12 -7.89 0.37
CA PRO A 86 12.42 -9.31 0.26
C PRO A 86 13.93 -9.56 0.39
N VAL A 87 14.30 -10.58 1.15
CA VAL A 87 15.70 -11.01 1.31
C VAL A 87 15.92 -12.43 0.81
N ALA A 88 17.16 -12.76 0.45
CA ALA A 88 17.51 -14.09 -0.07
C ALA A 88 17.21 -15.21 0.94
N ASP A 89 17.33 -14.94 2.25
CA ASP A 89 17.09 -15.92 3.31
C ASP A 89 15.64 -16.41 3.36
N GLU A 90 14.68 -15.62 2.85
CA GLU A 90 13.25 -16.03 2.75
C GLU A 90 13.03 -17.18 1.75
N PHE A 91 14.00 -17.45 0.88
CA PHE A 91 13.95 -18.52 -0.12
C PHE A 91 14.54 -19.83 0.39
N VAL A 92 15.10 -19.82 1.59
CA VAL A 92 15.64 -21.02 2.23
C VAL A 92 14.45 -21.89 2.63
N VAL A 93 14.27 -22.99 1.91
CA VAL A 93 13.27 -24.01 2.25
C VAL A 93 13.86 -24.88 3.36
N ASP A 94 13.24 -24.80 4.54
CA ASP A 94 13.51 -25.71 5.65
C ASP A 94 12.58 -26.94 5.55
N PRO A 95 13.09 -28.18 5.66
CA PRO A 95 12.26 -29.39 5.58
C PRO A 95 11.18 -29.47 6.66
N ASP A 96 11.34 -28.77 7.80
CA ASP A 96 10.35 -28.76 8.87
C ASP A 96 9.27 -27.68 8.67
N PHE A 97 9.36 -26.85 7.62
CA PHE A 97 8.36 -25.83 7.31
C PHE A 97 7.20 -26.43 6.51
N SER A 98 5.98 -26.12 6.96
CA SER A 98 4.73 -26.47 6.27
C SER A 98 4.16 -25.23 5.57
N THR A 99 3.45 -25.43 4.45
CA THR A 99 2.71 -24.37 3.75
C THR A 99 1.45 -23.92 4.51
N ASP A 100 0.96 -24.74 5.42
CA ASP A 100 -0.19 -24.44 6.28
C ASP A 100 0.14 -24.84 7.72
N PRO A 101 0.97 -24.06 8.44
CA PRO A 101 1.35 -24.38 9.82
C PRO A 101 0.21 -24.16 10.83
N LEU A 102 -0.88 -23.50 10.42
CA LEU A 102 -2.03 -23.18 11.27
C LEU A 102 -3.29 -24.01 10.92
N GLU A 103 -3.22 -24.87 9.90
CA GLU A 103 -4.33 -25.70 9.40
C GLU A 103 -5.59 -24.90 9.02
N GLU A 104 -5.41 -23.71 8.41
CA GLU A 104 -6.51 -22.80 8.09
C GLU A 104 -7.27 -23.18 6.80
N GLN A 105 -6.70 -24.03 5.93
CA GLN A 105 -7.28 -24.37 4.62
C GLN A 105 -8.33 -25.51 4.64
N GLN A 106 -9.18 -25.59 5.68
CA GLN A 106 -10.23 -26.62 5.80
C GLN A 106 -11.50 -26.34 4.99
#